data_AF-A0A7V3U3B7-F1
#
_entry.id   AF-A0A7V3U3B7-F1
#
_cell.length_a   1.000
_cell.length_b   1.000
_cell.length_c   1.000
_cell.angle_alpha   90.00
_cell.angle_beta   90.00
_cell.angle_gamma   90.00
#
_symmetry.space_group_name_H-M   'P 1'
#
loop_
_entity.id
_entity.type
_entity.pdbx_description
1 polymer ?
#
loop_
_entity_poly.entity_id
_entity_poly.type
_entity_poly.pdbx_seq_one_letter_code
_entity_poly.pdbx_strand_id
1 'polypeptide(L)'
;MIRSVLLVIGLSLGLAGCVETQPPAQTLPSTVVPGAHPVDSASAMSLISDICVDTLPRFAKAPAVLAKMPFQQNPQTGTYYHRSLDLSIKLHTDKGRKICSMVFVSKDDPAQLALLIPIAASSQGGGNKIMVGPDMSQSAVALAGGARLTFQPIGQNAGKKYYNITVTAAK
;
A
#
# COMPACT_ATOMS: atom_id res chain seq x y z
N MET A 1 -52.96 -78.17 14.45
CA MET A 1 -53.72 -77.25 13.59
C MET A 1 -53.68 -75.86 14.20
N ILE A 2 -53.16 -74.85 13.47
CA ILE A 2 -53.69 -73.46 13.37
C ILE A 2 -53.72 -72.66 14.70
N ARG A 3 -53.14 -71.45 14.89
CA ARG A 3 -52.98 -70.28 14.01
C ARG A 3 -51.96 -69.30 14.62
N SER A 4 -51.20 -68.65 13.75
CA SER A 4 -50.37 -67.48 13.98
C SER A 4 -51.15 -66.27 14.50
N VAL A 5 -50.55 -65.47 15.39
CA VAL A 5 -50.62 -64.00 15.37
C VAL A 5 -49.27 -63.44 15.86
N LEU A 6 -48.47 -62.95 14.91
CA LEU A 6 -47.28 -62.12 15.13
C LEU A 6 -47.75 -60.67 15.27
N LEU A 7 -47.33 -59.97 16.32
CA LEU A 7 -47.51 -58.53 16.42
C LEU A 7 -46.19 -57.89 16.87
N VAL A 8 -45.56 -57.24 15.89
CA VAL A 8 -44.33 -56.45 15.96
C VAL A 8 -44.68 -55.11 16.61
N ILE A 9 -44.00 -54.74 17.71
CA ILE A 9 -44.08 -53.40 18.28
C ILE A 9 -42.78 -52.67 17.98
N GLY A 10 -42.93 -51.55 17.25
CA GLY A 10 -41.87 -50.76 16.65
C GLY A 10 -41.05 -49.94 17.64
N LEU A 11 -39.75 -49.88 17.36
CA LEU A 11 -38.74 -49.07 18.03
C LEU A 11 -38.69 -47.70 17.34
N SER A 12 -39.22 -46.67 18.01
CA SER A 12 -39.14 -45.27 17.53
C SER A 12 -37.92 -44.59 18.15
N LEU A 13 -36.79 -44.58 17.45
CA LEU A 13 -35.64 -43.75 17.82
C LEU A 13 -35.99 -42.27 17.57
N GLY A 14 -36.10 -41.50 18.65
CA GLY A 14 -36.21 -40.05 18.58
C GLY A 14 -34.92 -39.43 18.04
N LEU A 15 -34.98 -38.85 16.84
CA LEU A 15 -33.94 -37.95 16.34
C LEU A 15 -34.03 -36.62 17.10
N ALA A 16 -33.19 -36.44 18.11
CA ALA A 16 -32.89 -35.12 18.64
C ALA A 16 -32.10 -34.36 17.56
N GLY A 17 -32.77 -33.47 16.83
CA GLY A 17 -32.12 -32.56 15.88
C GLY A 17 -31.23 -31.58 16.63
N CYS A 18 -29.91 -31.76 16.54
CA CYS A 18 -28.96 -30.73 16.90
C CYS A 18 -29.12 -29.57 15.91
N VAL A 19 -29.82 -28.52 16.33
CA VAL A 19 -29.73 -27.21 15.68
C VAL A 19 -28.34 -26.67 16.00
N GLU A 20 -27.39 -26.96 15.10
CA GLU A 20 -26.06 -26.37 15.12
C GLU A 20 -26.26 -24.85 15.00
N THR A 21 -26.13 -24.15 16.12
CA THR A 21 -26.15 -22.69 16.15
C THR A 21 -24.85 -22.21 15.52
N GLN A 22 -24.85 -22.09 14.20
CA GLN A 22 -23.70 -21.62 13.44
C GLN A 22 -23.41 -20.17 13.86
N PRO A 23 -22.25 -19.89 14.48
CA PRO A 23 -21.88 -18.53 14.85
C PRO A 23 -21.95 -17.64 13.61
N PRO A 24 -22.38 -16.37 13.73
CA PRO A 24 -22.40 -15.45 12.61
C PRO A 24 -21.02 -15.48 11.96
N ALA A 25 -20.99 -15.78 10.66
CA ALA A 25 -19.75 -15.87 9.89
C ALA A 25 -18.99 -14.56 10.10
N GLN A 26 -17.83 -14.64 10.76
CA GLN A 26 -16.94 -13.51 10.90
C GLN A 26 -16.49 -13.16 9.49
N THR A 27 -17.05 -12.08 8.92
CA THR A 27 -16.56 -11.49 7.68
C THR A 27 -15.08 -11.22 7.90
N LEU A 28 -14.23 -12.03 7.27
CA LEU A 28 -12.78 -11.84 7.34
C LEU A 28 -12.51 -10.38 6.95
N PRO A 29 -11.60 -9.69 7.67
CA PRO A 29 -11.30 -8.30 7.38
C PRO A 29 -10.97 -8.17 5.90
N SER A 30 -11.74 -7.33 5.19
CA SER A 30 -11.55 -7.07 3.77
C SER A 30 -10.07 -6.77 3.54
N THR A 31 -9.40 -7.57 2.71
CA THR A 31 -7.99 -7.35 2.40
C THR A 31 -7.83 -5.96 1.81
N VAL A 32 -7.17 -5.06 2.55
CA VAL A 32 -6.91 -3.70 2.09
C VAL A 32 -5.87 -3.78 0.98
N VAL A 33 -6.26 -3.34 -0.22
CA VAL A 33 -5.46 -3.35 -1.45
C VAL A 33 -5.44 -1.95 -2.08
N PRO A 34 -4.47 -1.65 -2.98
CA PRO A 34 -4.49 -0.40 -3.75
C PRO A 34 -5.78 -0.26 -4.56
N GLY A 35 -6.17 0.98 -4.83
CA GLY A 35 -7.23 1.30 -5.79
C GLY A 35 -6.85 0.96 -7.23
N ALA A 36 -7.75 1.27 -8.16
CA ALA A 36 -7.61 0.85 -9.56
C ALA A 36 -7.03 1.92 -10.49
N HIS A 37 -7.04 3.19 -10.09
CA HIS A 37 -6.71 4.30 -10.98
C HIS A 37 -5.21 4.61 -10.97
N PRO A 38 -4.57 4.80 -12.14
CA PRO A 38 -3.19 5.24 -12.20
C PRO A 38 -3.05 6.64 -11.61
N VAL A 39 -1.85 6.94 -11.11
CA VAL A 39 -1.47 8.22 -10.53
C VAL A 39 -0.77 9.06 -11.59
N ASP A 40 -1.24 10.27 -11.80
CA ASP A 40 -0.53 11.26 -12.61
C ASP A 40 0.66 11.85 -11.84
N SER A 41 1.61 12.41 -12.58
CA SER A 41 2.82 13.02 -12.01
C SER A 41 2.53 14.10 -10.96
N ALA A 42 1.52 14.94 -11.15
CA ALA A 42 1.19 16.01 -10.19
C ALA A 42 0.68 15.44 -8.86
N SER A 43 -0.22 14.47 -8.91
CA SER A 43 -0.72 13.73 -7.75
C SER A 43 0.41 13.00 -7.02
N ALA A 44 1.30 12.31 -7.75
CA ALA A 44 2.44 11.62 -7.17
C ALA A 44 3.40 12.60 -6.45
N MET A 45 3.68 13.74 -7.07
CA MET A 45 4.53 14.80 -6.50
C MET A 45 3.91 15.42 -5.24
N SER A 46 2.62 15.75 -5.25
CA SER A 46 1.92 16.30 -4.08
C SER A 46 1.94 15.29 -2.92
N LEU A 47 1.58 14.03 -3.19
CA LEU A 47 1.50 12.99 -2.17
C LEU A 47 2.86 12.71 -1.53
N ILE A 48 3.93 12.55 -2.33
CA ILE A 48 5.25 12.30 -1.77
C ILE A 48 5.75 13.50 -0.96
N SER A 49 5.42 14.72 -1.38
CA SER A 49 5.84 15.91 -0.66
C SER A 49 5.19 16.00 0.71
N ASP A 50 3.86 16.00 0.74
CA ASP A 50 3.07 16.15 1.97
C ASP A 50 3.35 15.02 2.98
N ILE A 51 3.53 13.80 2.48
CA ILE A 51 3.63 12.61 3.33
C ILE A 51 5.07 12.33 3.71
N CYS A 52 6.01 12.40 2.78
CA CYS A 52 7.41 12.03 3.02
C CYS A 52 8.30 13.25 3.25
N VAL A 53 8.31 14.24 2.34
CA VAL A 53 9.25 15.36 2.42
C VAL A 53 8.96 16.26 3.62
N ASP A 54 7.71 16.67 3.81
CA ASP A 54 7.28 17.58 4.89
C ASP A 54 7.36 16.96 6.29
N THR A 55 7.43 15.62 6.35
CA THR A 55 7.50 14.90 7.62
C THR A 55 8.90 14.38 7.95
N LEU A 56 9.90 14.73 7.12
CA LEU A 56 11.31 14.57 7.46
C LEU A 56 11.64 15.27 8.80
N PRO A 57 12.69 14.83 9.52
CA PRO A 57 13.58 13.71 9.18
C PRO A 57 13.11 12.35 9.71
N ARG A 58 12.03 12.28 10.48
CA ARG A 58 11.64 11.04 11.21
C ARG A 58 10.38 10.37 10.69
N PHE A 59 9.63 11.03 9.80
CA PHE A 59 8.31 10.62 9.33
C PHE A 59 7.28 10.40 10.44
N ALA A 60 7.53 10.93 11.66
CA ALA A 60 6.66 10.72 12.82
C ALA A 60 5.27 11.34 12.63
N LYS A 61 5.17 12.40 11.81
CA LYS A 61 3.90 13.07 11.47
C LYS A 61 3.17 12.42 10.29
N ALA A 62 3.82 11.57 9.51
CA ALA A 62 3.24 10.98 8.29
C ALA A 62 1.95 10.18 8.55
N PRO A 63 1.82 9.36 9.63
CA PRO A 63 0.55 8.69 9.91
C PRO A 63 -0.63 9.64 10.10
N ALA A 64 -0.41 10.80 10.72
CA ALA A 64 -1.45 11.82 10.93
C ALA A 64 -1.82 12.54 9.63
N VAL A 65 -0.89 12.69 8.69
CA VAL A 65 -1.17 13.21 7.34
C VAL A 65 -1.97 12.19 6.54
N LEU A 66 -1.53 10.92 6.53
CA LEU A 66 -2.19 9.81 5.85
C LEU A 66 -3.64 9.60 6.35
N ALA A 67 -3.88 9.77 7.65
CA ALA A 67 -5.22 9.65 8.24
C ALA A 67 -6.21 10.73 7.77
N LYS A 68 -5.72 11.86 7.24
CA LYS A 68 -6.54 12.94 6.67
C LYS A 68 -6.83 12.76 5.17
N MET A 69 -6.16 11.78 4.55
CA MET A 69 -6.24 11.47 3.13
C MET A 69 -7.02 10.15 2.95
N PRO A 70 -7.47 9.81 1.73
CA PRO A 70 -8.22 8.58 1.48
C PRO A 70 -7.31 7.33 1.45
N PHE A 71 -6.47 7.16 2.48
CA PHE A 71 -5.67 5.96 2.70
C PHE A 71 -6.33 5.04 3.73
N GLN A 72 -6.03 3.75 3.62
CA GLN A 72 -6.34 2.76 4.64
C GLN A 72 -5.10 1.94 4.91
N GLN A 73 -4.77 1.76 6.19
CA GLN A 73 -3.64 0.94 6.58
C GLN A 73 -4.03 -0.55 6.54
N ASN A 74 -3.18 -1.36 5.92
CA ASN A 74 -3.25 -2.81 6.03
C ASN A 74 -2.65 -3.22 7.39
N PRO A 75 -3.42 -3.86 8.29
CA PRO A 75 -2.98 -4.14 9.65
C PRO A 75 -1.87 -5.20 9.72
N GLN A 76 -1.72 -6.03 8.69
CA GLN A 76 -0.70 -7.08 8.66
C GLN A 76 0.66 -6.54 8.23
N THR A 77 0.69 -5.64 7.25
CA THR A 77 1.93 -5.15 6.63
C THR A 77 2.35 -3.76 7.09
N GLY A 78 1.43 -3.01 7.70
CA GLY A 78 1.60 -1.60 8.02
C GLY A 78 1.60 -0.66 6.80
N THR A 79 1.41 -1.19 5.60
CA THR A 79 1.34 -0.41 4.34
C THR A 79 0.02 0.35 4.27
N TYR A 80 0.09 1.61 3.86
CA TYR A 80 -1.09 2.44 3.59
C TYR A 80 -1.43 2.35 2.12
N TYR A 81 -2.67 1.96 1.80
CA TYR A 81 -3.17 1.88 0.43
C TYR A 81 -4.17 3.00 0.16
N HIS A 82 -4.02 3.68 -0.97
CA HIS A 82 -4.98 4.70 -1.38
C HIS A 82 -6.26 4.03 -1.88
N ARG A 83 -7.44 4.53 -1.47
CA ARG A 83 -8.73 3.88 -1.76
C ARG A 83 -9.07 3.85 -3.26
N SER A 84 -8.74 4.92 -3.98
CA SER A 84 -9.05 5.04 -5.42
C SER A 84 -7.84 4.86 -6.35
N LEU A 85 -6.63 5.18 -5.87
CA LEU A 85 -5.43 5.19 -6.69
C LEU A 85 -4.66 3.89 -6.48
N ASP A 86 -4.05 3.38 -7.54
CA ASP A 86 -3.14 2.23 -7.53
C ASP A 86 -1.79 2.70 -6.97
N LEU A 87 -1.80 3.00 -5.67
CA LEU A 87 -0.75 3.63 -4.90
C LEU A 87 -0.71 3.07 -3.48
N SER A 88 0.51 2.89 -2.98
CA SER A 88 0.76 2.48 -1.60
C SER A 88 1.95 3.24 -1.01
N ILE A 89 1.92 3.43 0.30
CA ILE A 89 2.99 4.08 1.07
C ILE A 89 3.38 3.18 2.24
N LYS A 90 4.69 3.03 2.45
CA LYS A 90 5.25 2.28 3.59
C LYS A 90 6.32 3.08 4.31
N LEU A 91 6.10 3.28 5.60
CA LEU A 91 7.08 3.83 6.52
C LEU A 91 7.83 2.67 7.18
N HIS A 92 9.14 2.65 7.08
CA HIS A 92 9.95 1.58 7.68
C HIS A 92 11.35 2.07 8.07
N THR A 93 12.14 1.20 8.69
CA THR A 93 13.54 1.44 9.01
C THR A 93 14.39 0.41 8.29
N ASP A 94 15.42 0.85 7.58
CA ASP A 94 16.42 -0.02 6.94
C ASP A 94 17.83 0.45 7.32
N LYS A 95 18.65 -0.47 7.84
CA LYS A 95 20.03 -0.20 8.30
C LYS A 95 20.15 1.04 9.19
N GLY A 96 19.21 1.20 10.12
CA GLY A 96 19.14 2.32 11.07
C GLY A 96 18.58 3.63 10.51
N ARG A 97 18.31 3.72 9.19
CA ARG A 97 17.74 4.91 8.56
C ARG A 97 16.23 4.78 8.43
N LYS A 98 15.52 5.87 8.69
CA LYS A 98 14.07 5.94 8.43
C LYS A 98 13.84 6.09 6.93
N ILE A 99 12.83 5.40 6.42
CA ILE A 99 12.46 5.40 5.00
C ILE A 99 10.96 5.59 4.85
N CYS A 100 10.58 6.49 3.95
CA CYS A 100 9.23 6.65 3.41
C CYS A 100 9.25 6.21 1.93
N SER A 101 8.59 5.11 1.62
CA SER A 101 8.54 4.54 0.26
C SER A 101 7.12 4.64 -0.28
N MET A 102 6.99 5.10 -1.52
CA MET A 102 5.73 5.21 -2.25
C MET A 102 5.83 4.40 -3.53
N VAL A 103 4.95 3.42 -3.69
CA VAL A 103 4.84 2.60 -4.90
C VAL A 103 3.53 2.93 -5.59
N PHE A 104 3.57 3.21 -6.89
CA PHE A 104 2.39 3.59 -7.66
C PHE A 104 2.45 3.13 -9.11
N VAL A 105 1.28 3.02 -9.73
CA VAL A 105 1.13 2.86 -11.18
C VAL A 105 0.98 4.23 -11.83
N SER A 106 1.63 4.44 -12.96
CA SER A 106 1.41 5.62 -13.78
C SER A 106 1.34 5.28 -15.27
N LYS A 107 0.64 6.13 -16.01
CA LYS A 107 0.62 6.13 -17.49
C LYS A 107 1.57 7.18 -18.07
N ASP A 108 2.12 8.05 -17.23
CA ASP A 108 3.02 9.12 -17.66
C ASP A 108 4.33 8.53 -18.20
N ASP A 109 4.99 9.32 -19.04
CA ASP A 109 6.29 8.94 -19.57
C ASP A 109 7.33 8.80 -18.43
N PRO A 110 8.10 7.70 -18.37
CA PRO A 110 9.07 7.48 -17.31
C PRO A 110 10.15 8.56 -17.25
N ALA A 111 10.58 9.13 -18.38
CA ALA A 111 11.55 10.21 -18.40
C ALA A 111 10.94 11.50 -17.83
N GLN A 112 9.66 11.77 -18.14
CA GLN A 112 8.94 12.87 -17.51
C GLN A 112 8.86 12.71 -15.98
N LEU A 113 8.51 11.51 -15.49
CA LEU A 113 8.46 11.24 -14.05
C LEU A 113 9.84 11.38 -13.39
N ALA A 114 10.89 10.84 -14.02
CA ALA A 114 12.25 10.93 -13.51
C ALA A 114 12.77 12.36 -13.41
N LEU A 115 12.28 13.28 -14.25
CA LEU A 115 12.65 14.69 -14.20
C LEU A 115 11.79 15.48 -13.19
N LEU A 116 10.47 15.32 -13.23
CA LEU A 116 9.55 16.16 -12.45
C LEU A 116 9.60 15.84 -10.95
N ILE A 117 9.67 14.56 -10.58
CA ILE A 117 9.62 14.15 -9.16
C ILE A 117 10.79 14.75 -8.35
N PRO A 118 12.06 14.65 -8.77
CA PRO A 118 13.16 15.28 -8.05
C PRO A 118 13.06 16.80 -7.98
N ILE A 119 12.53 17.46 -9.02
CA ILE A 119 12.37 18.92 -9.06
C ILE A 119 11.35 19.37 -8.00
N ALA A 120 10.20 18.71 -7.94
CA ALA A 120 9.18 19.03 -6.93
C ALA A 120 9.68 18.81 -5.50
N ALA A 121 10.51 17.78 -5.30
CA ALA A 121 11.11 17.53 -4.00
C ALA A 121 12.24 18.51 -3.65
N SER A 122 13.02 18.96 -4.63
CA SER A 122 14.13 19.88 -4.39
C SER A 122 13.68 21.29 -4.07
N SER A 123 12.56 21.75 -4.64
CA SER A 123 11.99 23.07 -4.35
C SER A 123 11.57 23.23 -2.89
N GLN A 124 11.29 22.12 -2.19
CA GLN A 124 10.88 22.13 -0.79
C GLN A 124 12.03 21.77 0.17
N GLY A 125 13.11 21.18 -0.35
CA GLY A 125 14.18 20.58 0.43
C GLY A 125 15.58 21.15 0.20
N GLY A 126 15.78 22.24 -0.55
CA GLY A 126 17.11 22.88 -0.68
C GLY A 126 18.18 22.02 -1.38
N GLY A 127 17.75 21.07 -2.23
CA GLY A 127 18.63 20.20 -2.98
C GLY A 127 19.15 20.82 -4.27
N ASN A 128 20.46 21.04 -4.40
CA ASN A 128 21.04 21.67 -5.60
C ASN A 128 21.52 20.68 -6.67
N LYS A 129 21.42 19.36 -6.43
CA LYS A 129 21.95 18.34 -7.33
C LYS A 129 20.92 17.25 -7.61
N ILE A 130 20.32 17.34 -8.80
CA ILE A 130 19.50 16.28 -9.38
C ILE A 130 20.44 15.37 -10.19
N MET A 131 20.40 14.07 -9.89
CA MET A 131 21.08 13.03 -10.65
C MET A 131 20.02 12.29 -11.47
N VAL A 132 20.24 12.14 -12.77
CA VAL A 132 19.36 11.39 -13.68
C VAL A 132 20.16 10.25 -14.27
N GLY A 133 19.56 9.07 -14.38
CA GLY A 133 20.16 7.90 -15.01
C GLY A 133 20.40 8.11 -16.52
N PRO A 134 21.32 7.36 -17.13
CA PRO A 134 21.65 7.51 -18.55
C PRO A 134 20.47 7.20 -19.49
N ASP A 135 19.52 6.39 -19.04
CA ASP A 135 18.28 6.03 -19.75
C ASP A 135 17.09 6.92 -19.35
N MET A 136 17.33 7.95 -18.53
CA MET A 136 16.31 8.82 -17.94
C MET A 136 15.19 8.10 -17.18
N SER A 137 15.35 6.82 -16.84
CA SER A 137 14.29 6.06 -16.16
C SER A 137 14.31 6.24 -14.65
N GLN A 138 15.46 6.62 -14.09
CA GLN A 138 15.69 6.77 -12.66
C GLN A 138 16.31 8.12 -12.35
N SER A 139 16.07 8.60 -11.14
CA SER A 139 16.65 9.85 -10.67
C SER A 139 16.81 9.89 -9.16
N ALA A 140 17.62 10.82 -8.69
CA ALA A 140 17.82 11.05 -7.28
C ALA A 140 18.16 12.51 -7.00
N VAL A 141 17.79 12.98 -5.81
CA VAL A 141 18.12 14.33 -5.34
C VAL A 141 18.45 14.31 -3.87
N ALA A 142 19.48 15.07 -3.49
CA ALA A 142 19.76 15.34 -2.08
C ALA A 142 18.73 16.34 -1.55
N LEU A 143 18.18 16.09 -0.37
CA LEU A 143 17.26 16.98 0.33
C LEU A 143 17.95 17.58 1.56
N ALA A 144 17.27 18.51 2.23
CA ALA A 144 17.73 19.18 3.43
C ALA A 144 18.05 18.17 4.53
N GLY A 145 19.00 18.53 5.39
CA GLY A 145 19.40 17.70 6.52
C GLY A 145 20.05 16.37 6.11
N GLY A 146 20.58 16.26 4.89
CA GLY A 146 21.27 15.06 4.39
C GLY A 146 20.35 13.91 3.97
N ALA A 147 19.03 14.16 3.89
CA ALA A 147 18.09 13.20 3.34
C ALA A 147 18.28 13.04 1.83
N ARG A 148 17.73 11.96 1.27
CA ARG A 148 17.81 11.66 -0.16
C ARG A 148 16.49 11.14 -0.68
N LEU A 149 16.03 11.68 -1.81
CA LEU A 149 14.94 11.10 -2.59
C LEU A 149 15.51 10.33 -3.79
N THR A 150 14.92 9.18 -4.10
CA THR A 150 15.20 8.41 -5.31
C THR A 150 13.90 8.02 -6.00
N PHE A 151 13.88 8.07 -7.32
CA PHE A 151 12.82 7.57 -8.17
C PHE A 151 13.38 6.48 -9.11
N GLN A 152 12.63 5.39 -9.29
CA GLN A 152 12.99 4.32 -10.22
C GLN A 152 11.76 3.50 -10.65
N PRO A 153 11.76 2.92 -11.86
CA PRO A 153 10.81 1.87 -12.23
C PRO A 153 11.10 0.60 -11.41
N ILE A 154 10.05 -0.15 -11.06
CA ILE A 154 10.18 -1.42 -10.33
C ILE A 154 9.61 -2.63 -11.07
N GLY A 155 9.02 -2.41 -12.24
CA GLY A 155 8.56 -3.49 -13.13
C GLY A 155 7.23 -3.19 -13.80
N GLN A 156 6.68 -4.22 -14.43
CA GLN A 156 5.38 -4.17 -15.09
C GLN A 156 4.57 -5.42 -14.72
N ASN A 157 3.27 -5.25 -14.47
CA ASN A 157 2.36 -6.37 -14.24
C ASN A 157 1.00 -6.07 -14.91
N ALA A 158 0.45 -7.04 -15.64
CA ALA A 158 -0.83 -6.91 -16.35
C ALA A 158 -0.93 -5.62 -17.19
N GLY A 159 0.16 -5.25 -17.88
CA GLY A 159 0.25 -4.04 -18.69
C GLY A 159 0.50 -2.74 -17.92
N LYS A 160 0.40 -2.74 -16.58
CA LYS A 160 0.63 -1.57 -15.72
C LYS A 160 2.11 -1.41 -15.37
N LYS A 161 2.66 -0.21 -15.56
CA LYS A 161 4.05 0.14 -15.16
C LYS A 161 4.05 0.63 -13.72
N TYR A 162 4.93 0.05 -12.90
CA TYR A 162 5.08 0.39 -11.49
C TYR A 162 6.35 1.17 -11.25
N TYR A 163 6.24 2.18 -10.38
CA TYR A 163 7.33 3.06 -10.01
C TYR A 163 7.44 3.11 -8.49
N ASN A 164 8.64 3.40 -7.99
CA ASN A 164 8.91 3.62 -6.58
C ASN A 164 9.60 4.96 -6.38
N ILE A 165 9.09 5.75 -5.44
CA ILE A 165 9.78 6.90 -4.87
C ILE A 165 10.17 6.56 -3.43
N THR A 166 11.44 6.71 -3.10
CA THR A 166 11.96 6.47 -1.75
C THR A 166 12.56 7.77 -1.20
N VAL A 167 12.10 8.20 -0.03
CA VAL A 167 12.75 9.25 0.76
C VAL A 167 13.46 8.59 1.95
N THR A 168 14.77 8.71 1.98
CA THR A 168 15.63 8.19 3.05
C THR A 168 16.12 9.34 3.92
N ALA A 169 15.83 9.29 5.21
CA ALA A 169 16.37 10.25 6.16
C ALA A 169 17.89 10.09 6.32
N ALA A 170 18.56 11.17 6.74
CA ALA A 170 19.95 11.08 7.19
C ALA A 170 20.08 10.14 8.40
N LYS A 171 21.31 9.68 8.65
CA LYS A 171 21.64 8.88 9.83
C LYS A 171 21.58 9.71 11.10
#